data_AF-A0AAU3IPN7-F1
#
_entry.id   AF-A0AAU3IPN7-F1
#
_cell.length_a   1.000
_cell.length_b   1.000
_cell.length_c   1.000
_cell.angle_alpha   90.00
_cell.angle_beta   90.00
_cell.angle_gamma   90.00
#
_symmetry.space_group_name_H-M   'P 1'
#
loop_
_entity.id
_entity.type
_entity.pdbx_description
1 polymer ?
#
loop_
_entity_poly.entity_id
_entity_poly.type
_entity_poly.pdbx_seq_one_letter_code
_entity_poly.pdbx_strand_id
1 'polypeptide(L)'
;MAPPGDDSATKAGLIQLCRDASQRGWWTAYSDVFAGSYVVLEAEATAIRTWEPVLIPGLLQTEEYARALISAARPGLDDAELTRRVDARIARRITLLGSSAPSLHVLVDENVLRRPIAQAGAMKQQLDSIIEVAGRPNVTIQVLPLAAGPHAGLDGAFSVLSFDEGDPDVGYTGCPGGDVYVEAADQVRGLTLTFERLAEIALPP
;
A
#
# COMPACT_ATOMS: atom_id res chain seq x y z
N MET A 1 -38.64 -21.36 4.20
CA MET A 1 -38.35 -21.04 2.79
C MET A 1 -38.19 -19.53 2.72
N ALA A 2 -36.95 -19.03 2.83
CA ALA A 2 -36.64 -17.59 2.81
C ALA A 2 -36.11 -17.23 1.40
N PRO A 3 -36.47 -16.06 0.85
CA PRO A 3 -35.96 -15.64 -0.45
C PRO A 3 -34.54 -15.05 -0.32
N PRO A 4 -33.68 -15.19 -1.34
CA PRO A 4 -32.35 -14.61 -1.37
C PRO A 4 -32.32 -13.25 -2.11
N GLY A 5 -31.39 -12.40 -1.71
CA GLY A 5 -30.76 -11.40 -2.58
C GLY A 5 -31.27 -9.96 -2.45
N ASP A 6 -30.53 -9.14 -1.72
CA ASP A 6 -30.33 -7.74 -2.09
C ASP A 6 -28.83 -7.44 -2.11
N ASP A 7 -28.22 -7.80 -3.23
CA ASP A 7 -26.80 -7.54 -3.56
C ASP A 7 -26.71 -6.45 -4.65
N SER A 8 -27.83 -5.75 -4.92
CA SER A 8 -27.93 -4.74 -5.98
C SER A 8 -27.85 -3.31 -5.44
N ALA A 9 -28.24 -3.09 -4.19
CA ALA A 9 -28.19 -1.79 -3.52
C ALA A 9 -26.75 -1.31 -3.21
N THR A 10 -25.81 -2.22 -2.94
CA THR A 10 -24.41 -1.90 -2.61
C THR A 10 -23.62 -1.45 -3.85
N LYS A 11 -23.92 -2.01 -5.02
CA LYS A 11 -23.23 -1.70 -6.28
C LYS A 11 -23.66 -0.37 -6.91
N ALA A 12 -24.93 0.00 -6.75
CA ALA A 12 -25.45 1.28 -7.22
C ALA A 12 -24.90 2.48 -6.41
N GLY A 13 -24.68 2.29 -5.09
CA GLY A 13 -24.01 3.28 -4.24
C GLY A 13 -22.54 3.49 -4.60
N LEU A 14 -21.81 2.39 -4.89
CA LEU A 14 -20.41 2.44 -5.32
C LEU A 14 -20.22 3.09 -6.70
N ILE A 15 -21.17 2.89 -7.63
CA ILE A 15 -21.15 3.52 -8.96
C ILE A 15 -21.53 5.02 -8.89
N GLN A 16 -22.38 5.41 -7.94
CA GLN A 16 -22.73 6.82 -7.73
C GLN A 16 -21.58 7.59 -7.07
N LEU A 17 -20.84 6.98 -6.13
CA LEU A 17 -19.58 7.50 -5.58
C LEU A 17 -18.48 7.63 -6.66
N CYS A 18 -18.43 6.70 -7.62
CA CYS A 18 -17.55 6.80 -8.80
C CYS A 18 -17.96 7.91 -9.78
N ARG A 19 -19.19 8.45 -9.68
CA ARG A 19 -19.67 9.55 -10.52
C ARG A 19 -19.33 10.93 -9.93
N ASP A 20 -19.09 10.97 -8.62
CA ASP A 20 -18.51 12.11 -7.90
C ASP A 20 -16.97 12.19 -8.06
N ALA A 21 -16.38 11.22 -8.78
CA ALA A 21 -14.97 11.14 -9.18
C ALA A 21 -14.51 12.23 -10.17
N SER A 22 -14.96 13.47 -10.01
CA SER A 22 -14.31 14.63 -10.59
C SER A 22 -13.33 15.22 -9.59
N GLN A 23 -12.17 14.57 -9.43
CA GLN A 23 -10.89 15.31 -9.39
C GLN A 23 -9.62 14.48 -9.62
N ARG A 24 -9.57 13.14 -9.52
CA ARG A 24 -8.28 12.41 -9.63
C ARG A 24 -8.28 11.06 -10.35
N GLY A 25 -9.02 10.88 -11.45
CA GLY A 25 -9.03 9.65 -12.25
C GLY A 25 -7.70 9.25 -12.96
N TRP A 26 -6.53 9.48 -12.38
CA TRP A 26 -5.22 9.15 -12.95
C TRP A 26 -5.03 7.63 -13.17
N TRP A 27 -5.62 6.80 -12.30
CA TRP A 27 -5.55 5.34 -12.41
C TRP A 27 -6.35 4.78 -13.59
N THR A 28 -7.28 5.55 -14.18
CA THR A 28 -8.07 5.10 -15.34
C THR A 28 -7.19 4.77 -16.53
N ALA A 29 -6.08 5.49 -16.70
CA ALA A 29 -5.07 5.21 -17.72
C ALA A 29 -4.39 3.84 -17.51
N TYR A 30 -4.39 3.30 -16.28
CA TYR A 30 -3.69 2.09 -15.85
C TYR A 30 -4.64 0.99 -15.33
N SER A 31 -5.91 1.00 -15.77
CA SER A 31 -6.95 0.06 -15.31
C SER A 31 -6.67 -1.40 -15.71
N ASP A 32 -5.81 -1.61 -16.70
CA ASP A 32 -5.23 -2.89 -17.12
C ASP A 32 -4.12 -3.40 -16.18
N VAL A 33 -3.45 -2.49 -15.47
CA VAL A 33 -2.33 -2.79 -14.56
C VAL A 33 -2.81 -2.94 -13.11
N PHE A 34 -3.71 -2.06 -12.66
CA PHE A 34 -4.28 -2.09 -11.32
C PHE A 34 -5.59 -2.87 -11.35
N ALA A 35 -5.52 -4.15 -11.00
CA ALA A 35 -6.71 -4.91 -10.66
C ALA A 35 -7.18 -4.53 -9.24
N GLY A 36 -8.49 -4.41 -9.01
CA GLY A 36 -9.06 -4.17 -7.69
C GLY A 36 -9.31 -2.69 -7.34
N SER A 37 -10.01 -2.47 -6.23
CA SER A 37 -10.40 -1.14 -5.73
C SER A 37 -9.31 -0.47 -4.90
N TYR A 38 -8.20 -1.14 -4.60
CA TYR A 38 -7.21 -0.65 -3.64
C TYR A 38 -6.62 0.70 -4.04
N VAL A 39 -6.29 0.89 -5.33
CA VAL A 39 -5.73 2.17 -5.81
C VAL A 39 -6.73 3.32 -5.71
N VAL A 40 -8.02 3.02 -5.82
CA VAL A 40 -9.09 4.01 -5.62
C VAL A 40 -9.19 4.35 -4.14
N LEU A 41 -9.26 3.36 -3.27
CA LEU A 41 -9.32 3.57 -1.81
C LEU A 41 -8.07 4.31 -1.30
N GLU A 42 -6.89 3.97 -1.79
CA GLU A 42 -5.63 4.63 -1.43
C GLU A 42 -5.58 6.10 -1.88
N ALA A 43 -6.24 6.43 -2.99
CA ALA A 43 -6.33 7.81 -3.50
C ALA A 43 -7.29 8.70 -2.70
N GLU A 44 -8.31 8.11 -2.09
CA GLU A 44 -9.29 8.81 -1.24
C GLU A 44 -8.93 8.78 0.25
N ALA A 45 -7.95 7.95 0.66
CA ALA A 45 -7.53 7.85 2.04
C ALA A 45 -6.95 9.18 2.56
N THR A 46 -7.26 9.51 3.80
CA THR A 46 -6.69 10.65 4.55
C THR A 46 -5.46 10.21 5.35
N ALA A 47 -5.42 8.93 5.76
CA ALA A 47 -4.27 8.30 6.39
C ALA A 47 -4.08 6.86 5.93
N ILE A 48 -2.83 6.43 5.83
CA ILE A 48 -2.42 5.09 5.43
C ILE A 48 -1.42 4.59 6.46
N ARG A 49 -1.74 3.49 7.13
CA ARG A 49 -0.83 2.73 7.99
C ARG A 49 -0.50 1.41 7.32
N THR A 50 0.78 1.08 7.15
CA THR A 50 1.18 -0.17 6.49
C THR A 50 2.31 -0.88 7.20
N TRP A 51 2.15 -2.19 7.40
CA TRP A 51 3.19 -3.10 7.85
C TRP A 51 3.70 -3.93 6.67
N GLU A 52 5.00 -3.82 6.42
CA GLU A 52 5.66 -4.42 5.26
C GLU A 52 6.84 -5.31 5.72
N PRO A 53 6.59 -6.63 5.94
CA PRO A 53 7.59 -7.56 6.44
C PRO A 53 8.56 -8.09 5.38
N VAL A 54 8.26 -7.90 4.08
CA VAL A 54 8.98 -8.60 3.00
C VAL A 54 9.60 -7.67 1.95
N LEU A 55 8.94 -6.56 1.63
CA LEU A 55 9.33 -5.66 0.55
C LEU A 55 9.17 -4.20 0.97
N ILE A 56 9.90 -3.29 0.33
CA ILE A 56 9.67 -1.86 0.52
C ILE A 56 8.28 -1.54 -0.04
N PRO A 57 7.41 -0.79 0.69
CA PRO A 57 6.07 -0.49 0.21
C PRO A 57 6.10 0.25 -1.11
N GLY A 58 5.13 -0.03 -1.99
CA GLY A 58 5.08 0.50 -3.35
C GLY A 58 5.22 2.03 -3.46
N LEU A 59 4.68 2.77 -2.49
CA LEU A 59 4.76 4.24 -2.43
C LEU A 59 6.19 4.75 -2.16
N LEU A 60 7.06 3.93 -1.59
CA LEU A 60 8.46 4.28 -1.31
C LEU A 60 9.43 3.77 -2.38
N GLN A 61 8.97 2.96 -3.34
CA GLN A 61 9.84 2.33 -4.33
C GLN A 61 10.38 3.33 -5.37
N THR A 62 11.66 3.20 -5.71
CA THR A 62 12.26 3.82 -6.90
C THR A 62 11.93 3.02 -8.16
N GLU A 63 12.17 3.61 -9.33
CA GLU A 63 11.88 2.97 -10.61
C GLU A 63 12.64 1.66 -10.76
N GLU A 64 13.94 1.67 -10.46
CA GLU A 64 14.82 0.52 -10.61
C GLU A 64 14.47 -0.61 -9.64
N TYR A 65 14.07 -0.28 -8.41
CA TYR A 65 13.59 -1.27 -7.44
C TYR A 65 12.26 -1.88 -7.91
N ALA A 66 11.31 -1.05 -8.34
CA ALA A 66 10.02 -1.49 -8.86
C ALA A 66 10.19 -2.37 -10.10
N ARG A 67 11.07 -1.99 -11.04
CA ARG A 67 11.37 -2.74 -12.26
C ARG A 67 11.93 -4.12 -11.95
N ALA A 68 12.91 -4.21 -11.03
CA ALA A 68 13.47 -5.49 -10.60
C ALA A 68 12.41 -6.41 -10.00
N LEU A 69 11.56 -5.87 -9.13
CA LEU A 69 10.48 -6.63 -8.49
C LEU A 69 9.40 -7.10 -9.48
N ILE A 70 8.93 -6.21 -10.35
CA ILE A 70 7.86 -6.51 -11.33
C ILE A 70 8.33 -7.57 -12.32
N SER A 71 9.57 -7.45 -12.81
CA SER A 71 10.18 -8.43 -13.72
C SER A 71 10.29 -9.82 -13.05
N ALA A 72 10.76 -9.88 -11.80
CA ALA A 72 10.88 -11.13 -11.06
C ALA A 72 9.52 -11.78 -10.75
N ALA A 73 8.50 -10.99 -10.44
CA ALA A 73 7.16 -11.49 -10.11
C ALA A 73 6.39 -12.01 -11.33
N ARG A 74 6.76 -11.61 -12.55
CA ARG A 74 6.06 -11.99 -13.80
C ARG A 74 7.08 -12.35 -14.88
N PRO A 75 7.67 -13.56 -14.81
CA PRO A 75 8.57 -14.04 -15.85
C PRO A 75 7.86 -14.05 -17.21
N GLY A 76 8.48 -13.49 -18.24
CA GLY A 76 7.96 -13.49 -19.61
C GLY A 76 7.14 -12.26 -20.01
N LEU A 77 7.06 -11.22 -19.16
CA LEU A 77 6.61 -9.90 -19.62
C LEU A 77 7.55 -9.37 -20.71
N ASP A 78 6.98 -8.77 -21.76
CA ASP A 78 7.77 -8.00 -22.71
C ASP A 78 8.18 -6.64 -22.12
N ASP A 79 9.16 -5.99 -22.75
CA ASP A 79 9.73 -4.73 -22.26
C ASP A 79 8.72 -3.58 -22.22
N ALA A 80 7.72 -3.60 -23.12
CA ALA A 80 6.69 -2.57 -23.20
C ALA A 80 5.73 -2.68 -22.02
N GLU A 81 5.26 -3.88 -21.71
CA GLU A 81 4.39 -4.18 -20.58
C GLU A 81 5.11 -4.00 -19.24
N LEU A 82 6.38 -4.40 -19.15
CA LEU A 82 7.20 -4.11 -17.97
C LEU A 82 7.29 -2.61 -17.72
N THR A 83 7.61 -1.83 -18.76
CA THR A 83 7.72 -0.37 -18.66
C THR A 83 6.38 0.24 -18.28
N ARG A 84 5.27 -0.19 -18.90
CA ARG A 84 3.91 0.25 -18.55
C ARG A 84 3.59 0.08 -17.07
N ARG A 85 3.93 -1.08 -16.49
CA ARG A 85 3.69 -1.39 -15.07
C ARG A 85 4.58 -0.57 -14.13
N VAL A 86 5.82 -0.34 -14.52
CA VAL A 86 6.75 0.52 -13.79
C VAL A 86 6.24 1.96 -13.80
N ASP A 87 5.83 2.48 -14.96
CA ASP A 87 5.25 3.82 -15.08
C ASP A 87 4.00 3.97 -14.21
N ALA A 88 3.13 2.94 -14.17
CA ALA A 88 1.97 2.92 -13.30
C ALA A 88 2.37 3.06 -11.82
N ARG A 89 3.40 2.32 -11.39
CA ARG A 89 3.92 2.35 -10.03
C ARG A 89 4.48 3.72 -9.67
N ILE A 90 5.25 4.33 -10.57
CA ILE A 90 5.86 5.64 -10.35
C ILE A 90 4.81 6.76 -10.39
N ALA A 91 3.83 6.69 -11.29
CA ALA A 91 2.71 7.63 -11.31
C ALA A 91 1.93 7.59 -9.98
N ARG A 92 1.60 6.39 -9.49
CA ARG A 92 0.97 6.20 -8.17
C ARG A 92 1.75 6.86 -7.05
N ARG A 93 3.07 6.61 -7.00
CA ARG A 93 3.98 7.21 -6.01
C ARG A 93 3.97 8.74 -6.08
N ILE A 94 4.14 9.31 -7.27
CA ILE A 94 4.19 10.77 -7.46
C ILE A 94 2.88 11.42 -7.02
N THR A 95 1.74 10.84 -7.38
CA THR A 95 0.43 11.38 -7.03
C THR A 95 0.18 11.35 -5.52
N LEU A 96 0.44 10.22 -4.87
CA LEU A 96 0.14 10.03 -3.44
C LEU A 96 1.19 10.63 -2.50
N LEU A 97 2.36 11.01 -3.03
CA LEU A 97 3.33 11.84 -2.34
C LEU A 97 3.30 13.29 -2.86
N GLY A 98 2.19 13.73 -3.47
CA GLY A 98 2.03 15.09 -3.98
C GLY A 98 1.56 16.11 -2.93
N SER A 99 1.03 17.23 -3.39
CA SER A 99 0.56 18.36 -2.56
C SER A 99 -0.67 18.06 -1.68
N SER A 100 -1.35 16.94 -1.90
CA SER A 100 -2.49 16.48 -1.10
C SER A 100 -2.27 15.03 -0.65
N ALA A 101 -1.03 14.72 -0.27
CA ALA A 101 -0.67 13.40 0.21
C ALA A 101 -1.37 13.07 1.53
N PRO A 102 -1.86 11.83 1.72
CA PRO A 102 -2.34 11.37 3.02
C PRO A 102 -1.23 11.38 4.06
N SER A 103 -1.61 11.28 5.34
CA SER A 103 -0.66 10.88 6.37
C SER A 103 -0.22 9.44 6.10
N LEU A 104 1.08 9.19 6.02
CA LEU A 104 1.64 7.88 5.72
C LEU A 104 2.50 7.40 6.89
N HIS A 105 2.11 6.30 7.52
CA HIS A 105 2.89 5.64 8.57
C HIS A 105 3.27 4.24 8.12
N VAL A 106 4.56 4.06 7.82
CA VAL A 106 5.14 2.82 7.33
C VAL A 106 5.95 2.17 8.45
N LEU A 107 5.68 0.90 8.69
CA LEU A 107 6.54 0.01 9.46
C LEU A 107 7.15 -1.00 8.49
N VAL A 108 8.49 -1.05 8.43
CA VAL A 108 9.22 -2.07 7.66
C VAL A 108 10.00 -2.98 8.58
N ASP A 109 10.07 -4.26 8.24
CA ASP A 109 11.02 -5.18 8.88
C ASP A 109 12.45 -4.83 8.45
N GLU A 110 13.42 -4.91 9.37
CA GLU A 110 14.83 -4.62 9.07
C GLU A 110 15.36 -5.45 7.88
N ASN A 111 14.87 -6.69 7.68
CA ASN A 111 15.26 -7.52 6.54
C ASN A 111 14.90 -6.89 5.19
N VAL A 112 13.83 -6.10 5.13
CA VAL A 112 13.40 -5.43 3.90
C VAL A 112 14.48 -4.50 3.36
N LEU A 113 15.21 -3.83 4.25
CA LEU A 113 16.29 -2.91 3.89
C LEU A 113 17.58 -3.63 3.50
N ARG A 114 17.73 -4.89 3.94
CA ARG A 114 18.93 -5.71 3.72
C ARG A 114 18.81 -6.64 2.50
N ARG A 115 17.58 -6.92 2.05
CA ARG A 115 17.33 -7.86 0.94
C ARG A 115 17.80 -7.28 -0.40
N PRO A 116 18.69 -7.97 -1.15
CA PRO A 116 19.18 -7.47 -2.42
C PRO A 116 18.15 -7.70 -3.54
N ILE A 117 17.15 -6.82 -3.64
CA ILE A 117 16.10 -6.89 -4.66
C ILE A 117 16.60 -6.38 -6.01
N ALA A 118 17.38 -5.29 -6.01
CA ALA A 118 17.96 -4.69 -7.20
C ALA A 118 19.49 -4.68 -7.11
N GLN A 119 20.14 -4.25 -8.20
CA GLN A 119 21.59 -4.04 -8.22
C GLN A 119 22.02 -3.08 -7.11
N ALA A 120 23.25 -3.21 -6.60
CA ALA A 120 23.73 -2.46 -5.44
C ALA A 120 23.56 -0.93 -5.58
N GLY A 121 23.78 -0.37 -6.77
CA GLY A 121 23.56 1.05 -7.06
C GLY A 121 22.08 1.46 -6.91
N ALA A 122 21.16 0.64 -7.42
CA ALA A 122 19.72 0.87 -7.30
C ALA A 122 19.22 0.70 -5.86
N MET A 123 19.78 -0.26 -5.11
CA MET A 123 19.47 -0.41 -3.67
C MET A 123 19.93 0.81 -2.87
N LYS A 124 21.11 1.36 -3.18
CA LYS A 124 21.56 2.61 -2.56
C LYS A 124 20.58 3.76 -2.85
N GLN A 125 20.23 3.97 -4.12
CA GLN A 125 19.26 5.00 -4.51
C GLN A 125 17.89 4.81 -3.83
N GLN A 126 17.46 3.56 -3.66
CA GLN A 126 16.25 3.22 -2.94
C GLN A 126 16.30 3.63 -1.46
N LEU A 127 17.42 3.41 -0.78
CA LEU A 127 17.60 3.83 0.61
C LEU A 127 17.69 5.36 0.73
N ASP A 128 18.43 6.01 -0.17
CA ASP A 128 18.52 7.48 -0.25
C ASP A 128 17.11 8.09 -0.43
N SER A 129 16.29 7.49 -1.30
CA SER A 129 14.90 7.91 -1.51
C SER A 129 14.00 7.71 -0.28
N ILE A 130 14.22 6.67 0.53
CA ILE A 130 13.47 6.48 1.78
C ILE A 130 13.80 7.60 2.76
N ILE A 131 15.09 7.94 2.91
CA ILE A 131 15.55 9.02 3.78
C ILE A 131 14.96 10.36 3.34
N GLU A 132 14.93 10.64 2.04
CA GLU A 132 14.31 11.86 1.50
C GLU A 132 12.82 11.93 1.84
N VAL A 133 12.09 10.84 1.63
CA VAL A 133 10.63 10.79 1.89
C VAL A 133 10.33 10.85 3.39
N ALA A 134 11.18 10.28 4.25
CA ALA A 134 11.07 10.37 5.71
C ALA A 134 11.18 11.82 6.24
N GLY A 135 11.80 12.73 5.48
CA GLY A 135 11.89 14.14 5.86
C GLY A 135 10.59 14.94 5.69
N ARG A 136 9.51 14.31 5.20
CA ARG A 136 8.22 14.98 4.96
C ARG A 136 7.36 15.00 6.22
N PRO A 137 6.66 16.10 6.52
CA PRO A 137 5.92 16.25 7.78
C PRO A 137 4.73 15.29 7.92
N ASN A 138 4.20 14.78 6.82
CA ASN A 138 3.07 13.84 6.80
C ASN A 138 3.52 12.37 6.69
N VAL A 139 4.82 12.08 6.76
CA VAL A 139 5.36 10.72 6.60
C VAL A 139 6.11 10.30 7.85
N THR A 140 5.84 9.09 8.32
CA THR A 140 6.57 8.42 9.40
C THR A 140 7.01 7.06 8.90
N ILE A 141 8.31 6.77 8.98
CA ILE A 141 8.87 5.47 8.58
C ILE A 141 9.63 4.93 9.78
N GLN A 142 9.24 3.77 10.28
CA GLN A 142 9.96 3.08 11.36
C GLN A 142 10.42 1.71 10.90
N VAL A 143 11.52 1.27 11.50
CA VAL A 143 12.12 -0.03 11.22
C VAL A 143 11.92 -0.92 12.45
N LEU A 144 11.30 -2.07 12.25
CA LEU A 144 11.24 -3.11 13.26
C LEU A 144 12.56 -3.90 13.24
N PRO A 145 13.38 -3.84 14.31
CA PRO A 145 14.69 -4.48 14.32
C PRO A 145 14.55 -6.01 14.41
N LEU A 146 15.53 -6.74 13.86
CA LEU A 146 15.56 -8.22 13.94
C LEU A 146 15.53 -8.75 15.39
N ALA A 147 16.03 -7.94 16.32
CA ALA A 147 16.07 -8.25 17.75
C ALA A 147 14.68 -8.23 18.43
N ALA A 148 13.62 -7.76 17.75
CA ALA A 148 12.27 -7.70 18.30
C ALA A 148 11.67 -9.09 18.61
N GLY A 149 12.19 -10.15 17.99
CA GLY A 149 11.74 -11.52 18.24
C GLY A 149 10.32 -11.80 17.70
N PRO A 150 9.58 -12.76 18.27
CA PRO A 150 8.22 -13.07 17.82
C PRO A 150 7.25 -11.91 18.04
N HIS A 151 6.49 -11.56 17.01
CA HIS A 151 5.48 -10.50 17.05
C HIS A 151 4.28 -10.81 16.14
N ALA A 152 3.16 -10.13 16.35
CA ALA A 152 1.91 -10.35 15.59
C ALA A 152 2.04 -10.04 14.09
N GLY A 153 2.95 -9.15 13.70
CA GLY A 153 3.24 -8.87 12.28
C GLY A 153 3.81 -10.04 11.47
N LEU A 154 4.20 -11.16 12.11
CA LEU A 154 4.67 -12.35 11.38
C LEU A 154 3.56 -13.03 10.58
N ASP A 155 2.29 -12.74 10.87
CA ASP A 155 1.13 -13.28 10.16
C ASP A 155 1.00 -12.75 8.71
N GLY A 156 1.64 -11.62 8.40
CA GLY A 156 1.73 -11.11 7.04
C GLY A 156 1.64 -9.59 6.95
N ALA A 157 1.79 -9.09 5.71
CA ALA A 157 1.65 -7.68 5.39
C ALA A 157 0.19 -7.24 5.47
N PHE A 158 -0.06 -6.01 5.91
CA PHE A 158 -1.39 -5.41 5.86
C PHE A 158 -1.31 -3.88 5.86
N SER A 159 -2.35 -3.26 5.33
CA SER A 159 -2.59 -1.81 5.39
C SER A 159 -3.91 -1.52 6.10
N VAL A 160 -3.98 -0.39 6.77
CA VAL A 160 -5.23 0.24 7.23
C VAL A 160 -5.35 1.59 6.55
N LEU A 161 -6.42 1.76 5.79
CA LEU A 161 -6.80 3.00 5.11
C LEU A 161 -7.88 3.69 5.96
N SER A 162 -7.61 4.93 6.35
CA SER A 162 -8.59 5.78 7.05
C SER A 162 -9.07 6.89 6.14
N PHE A 163 -10.31 7.33 6.34
CA PHE A 163 -11.01 8.30 5.50
C PHE A 163 -11.48 9.51 6.33
N ASP A 164 -12.27 10.41 5.72
CA ASP A 164 -12.86 11.55 6.43
C ASP A 164 -13.91 11.10 7.46
N GLU A 165 -14.25 12.02 8.38
CA GLU A 165 -15.16 11.72 9.49
C GLU A 165 -16.54 11.22 9.01
N GLY A 166 -16.88 9.98 9.37
CA GLY A 166 -18.14 9.33 9.03
C GLY A 166 -17.98 8.11 8.11
N ASP A 167 -16.85 8.01 7.39
CA ASP A 167 -16.54 6.85 6.55
C ASP A 167 -15.76 5.79 7.34
N PRO A 168 -16.09 4.49 7.19
CA PRO A 168 -15.42 3.43 7.92
C PRO A 168 -14.01 3.17 7.37
N ASP A 169 -13.05 2.99 8.27
CA ASP A 169 -11.70 2.51 7.92
C ASP A 169 -11.75 1.14 7.25
N VAL A 170 -10.82 0.89 6.33
CA VAL A 170 -10.72 -0.37 5.58
C VAL A 170 -9.34 -0.99 5.78
N GLY A 171 -9.33 -2.24 6.22
CA GLY A 171 -8.12 -3.07 6.21
C GLY A 171 -7.89 -3.70 4.84
N TYR A 172 -6.64 -3.87 4.47
CA TYR A 172 -6.25 -4.47 3.19
C TYR A 172 -5.06 -5.41 3.36
N THR A 173 -5.09 -6.55 2.70
CA THR A 173 -3.91 -7.38 2.48
C THR A 173 -3.95 -8.00 1.09
N GLY A 174 -2.82 -7.96 0.39
CA GLY A 174 -2.68 -8.56 -0.94
C GLY A 174 -1.94 -9.90 -0.84
N CYS A 175 -2.40 -10.90 -1.57
CA CYS A 175 -1.71 -12.18 -1.69
C CYS A 175 -1.68 -12.65 -3.17
N PRO A 176 -0.88 -13.67 -3.52
CA PRO A 176 -0.85 -14.19 -4.90
C PRO A 176 -2.23 -14.67 -5.41
N GLY A 177 -3.12 -15.07 -4.49
CA GLY A 177 -4.49 -15.49 -4.80
C GLY A 177 -5.49 -14.34 -5.00
N GLY A 178 -5.07 -13.09 -4.81
CA GLY A 178 -5.92 -11.90 -4.88
C GLY A 178 -5.86 -11.05 -3.62
N ASP A 179 -6.70 -10.04 -3.60
CA ASP A 179 -6.76 -9.05 -2.54
C ASP A 179 -7.87 -9.37 -1.54
N VAL A 180 -7.62 -9.08 -0.26
CA VAL A 180 -8.60 -9.20 0.82
C VAL A 180 -8.84 -7.82 1.42
N TYR A 181 -10.11 -7.44 1.46
CA TYR A 181 -10.59 -6.22 2.12
C TYR A 181 -11.29 -6.59 3.42
N VAL A 182 -10.94 -5.90 4.49
CA VAL A 182 -11.49 -6.07 5.83
C VAL A 182 -12.32 -4.82 6.14
N GLU A 183 -13.64 -4.97 6.20
CA GLU A 183 -14.59 -3.86 6.40
C GLU A 183 -15.30 -3.93 7.76
N ALA A 184 -15.28 -5.11 8.41
CA ALA A 184 -15.89 -5.27 9.73
C ALA A 184 -15.10 -4.47 10.78
N ALA A 185 -15.77 -3.50 11.42
CA ALA A 185 -15.13 -2.52 12.30
C ALA A 185 -14.30 -3.13 13.44
N ASP A 186 -14.73 -4.27 13.99
CA ASP A 186 -14.00 -4.99 15.03
C ASP A 186 -12.71 -5.63 14.50
N GLN A 187 -12.71 -6.13 13.27
CA GLN A 187 -11.55 -6.70 12.60
C GLN A 187 -10.56 -5.61 12.17
N VAL A 188 -11.04 -4.50 11.59
CA VAL A 188 -10.20 -3.34 11.25
C VAL A 188 -9.51 -2.79 12.48
N ARG A 189 -10.26 -2.64 13.59
CA ARG A 189 -9.67 -2.26 14.88
C ARG A 189 -8.59 -3.25 15.35
N GLY A 190 -8.77 -4.54 15.09
CA GLY A 190 -7.74 -5.55 15.37
C GLY A 190 -6.44 -5.33 14.59
N LEU A 191 -6.53 -4.95 13.31
CA LEU A 191 -5.37 -4.58 12.50
C LEU A 191 -4.70 -3.30 13.02
N THR A 192 -5.48 -2.27 13.35
CA THR A 192 -4.95 -1.02 13.92
C THR A 192 -4.19 -1.26 15.22
N LEU A 193 -4.76 -2.04 16.15
CA LEU A 193 -4.09 -2.41 17.40
C LEU A 193 -2.81 -3.24 17.16
N THR A 194 -2.82 -4.09 16.14
CA THR A 194 -1.62 -4.85 15.76
C THR A 194 -0.53 -3.92 15.24
N PHE A 195 -0.89 -2.95 14.39
CA PHE A 195 0.04 -1.94 13.89
C PHE A 195 0.63 -1.09 15.01
N GLU A 196 -0.20 -0.61 15.95
CA GLU A 196 0.25 0.18 17.10
C GLU A 196 1.26 -0.58 17.96
N ARG A 197 0.99 -1.86 18.26
CA ARG A 197 1.92 -2.72 19.01
C ARG A 197 3.25 -2.92 18.28
N LEU A 198 3.23 -3.04 16.95
CA LEU A 198 4.46 -3.13 16.16
C LEU A 198 5.23 -1.81 16.18
N ALA A 199 4.54 -0.67 16.12
CA ALA A 199 5.14 0.65 16.20
C ALA A 199 5.82 0.89 17.56
N GLU A 200 5.24 0.41 18.66
CA GLU A 200 5.81 0.55 20.01
C GLU A 200 7.17 -0.15 20.18
N ILE A 201 7.37 -1.27 19.48
CA ILE A 201 8.61 -2.06 19.54
C ILE A 201 9.56 -1.80 18.36
N ALA A 202 9.17 -0.93 17.43
CA ALA A 202 10.03 -0.47 16.35
C ALA A 202 11.03 0.57 16.85
N LEU A 203 12.06 0.85 16.05
CA LEU A 203 12.95 1.98 16.31
C LEU A 203 12.16 3.30 16.21
N PRO A 204 12.47 4.29 17.06
CA PRO A 204 11.82 5.59 16.99
C PRO A 204 12.07 6.25 15.63
N PRO A 205 11.11 7.07 15.15
CA PRO A 205 11.20 7.76 13.86
C PRO A 205 12.28 8.85 13.82
#